data_AF-A0A8H7UQ17-F1
#
_entry.id   AF-A0A8H7UQ17-F1
#
_cell.length_a   1.000
_cell.length_b   1.000
_cell.length_c   1.000
_cell.angle_alpha   90.00
_cell.angle_beta   90.00
_cell.angle_gamma   90.00
#
_symmetry.space_group_name_H-M   'P 1'
#
loop_
_entity.id
_entity.type
_entity.pdbx_description
1 polymer ?
#
loop_
_entity_poly.entity_id
_entity_poly.type
_entity_poly.pdbx_seq_one_letter_code
_entity_poly.pdbx_strand_id
1 'polypeptide(L)'
;MLPSSLLHFSNKHKTDDSVRNYSTYIDTIEDTLRALSLLLPGRFEDSDLCSQAVLAGLNLVSLYHTKFLVQKSNFLKLKNDSKSTETFNDQFLQNNNSNWSCKTASSVLSVISYTEVVIEMLLNKKVSKSSKWKFIASLEGLKGILRLVIFYGTKRKMILHPTHFIRNVDPVSLKITQDEKHELTSIDPRTGTALSATYDSGWINSNQNNNRGGWAHLSELLWIVRPFIYALMIFLRQRNAKTNELIRLKAKIDDEDKENDEEEDESIEKDDEGSWKPWFVSLIIDMASRIARHMHPMSPLEQDESRRRDYLFIYYLFRGPLYLKFTRIVLDRFCNATEHRPLVSIITAAINDYRPFWEDSYFYTAGS
;
A
#
# COMPACT_ATOMS: atom_id res chain seq x y z
N MET A 1 57.19 -39.25 4.40
CA MET A 1 56.66 -38.64 5.64
C MET A 1 56.09 -37.28 5.26
N LEU A 2 54.77 -37.14 5.30
CA LEU A 2 54.05 -35.92 4.92
C LEU A 2 54.12 -34.87 6.04
N PRO A 3 54.42 -33.59 5.74
CA PRO A 3 54.12 -32.49 6.63
C PRO A 3 52.71 -31.94 6.39
N SER A 4 52.00 -31.82 7.49
CA SER A 4 50.57 -31.61 7.69
C SER A 4 50.07 -30.18 7.40
N SER A 5 50.59 -29.48 6.40
CA SER A 5 50.20 -28.07 6.13
C SER A 5 49.05 -27.92 5.12
N LEU A 6 48.38 -29.02 4.76
CA LEU A 6 47.30 -29.11 3.78
C LEU A 6 45.89 -29.11 4.42
N LEU A 7 45.72 -28.54 5.61
CA LEU A 7 44.42 -28.37 6.26
C LEU A 7 44.40 -27.12 7.15
N HIS A 8 44.35 -25.94 6.53
CA HIS A 8 43.71 -24.79 7.15
C HIS A 8 43.00 -23.94 6.09
N PHE A 9 41.88 -24.48 5.58
CA PHE A 9 40.93 -23.72 4.78
C PHE A 9 40.20 -22.74 5.71
N SER A 10 40.81 -21.57 5.96
CA SER A 10 40.12 -20.45 6.63
C SER A 10 39.13 -19.84 5.63
N ASN A 11 37.95 -20.44 5.54
CA ASN A 11 36.89 -20.07 4.60
C ASN A 11 36.02 -18.90 5.08
N LYS A 12 36.46 -18.13 6.08
CA LYS A 12 35.60 -17.14 6.74
C LYS A 12 35.79 -15.71 6.22
N HIS A 13 36.99 -15.35 5.74
CA HIS A 13 37.25 -13.98 5.27
C HIS A 13 36.92 -13.73 3.80
N LYS A 14 37.04 -14.74 2.92
CA LYS A 14 36.77 -14.54 1.48
C LYS A 14 35.27 -14.48 1.14
N THR A 15 34.43 -15.09 1.99
CA THR A 15 32.98 -15.07 1.86
C THR A 15 32.39 -13.73 2.29
N ASP A 16 32.91 -13.12 3.36
CA ASP A 16 32.38 -11.85 3.88
C ASP A 16 32.59 -10.68 2.89
N ASP A 17 33.78 -10.57 2.27
CA ASP A 17 34.04 -9.52 1.28
C ASP A 17 33.21 -9.73 0.00
N SER A 18 33.05 -10.98 -0.44
CA SER A 18 32.24 -11.29 -1.62
C SER A 18 30.76 -11.00 -1.36
N VAL A 19 30.21 -11.46 -0.24
CA VAL A 19 28.81 -11.23 0.16
C VAL A 19 28.53 -9.74 0.39
N ARG A 20 29.47 -9.01 0.99
CA ARG A 20 29.38 -7.55 1.17
C ARG A 20 29.32 -6.81 -0.15
N ASN A 21 30.16 -7.19 -1.11
CA ASN A 21 30.14 -6.63 -2.44
C ASN A 21 28.83 -6.97 -3.16
N TYR A 22 28.40 -8.24 -3.16
CA TYR A 22 27.13 -8.67 -3.77
C TYR A 22 25.92 -7.94 -3.20
N SER A 23 25.85 -7.76 -1.89
CA SER A 23 24.74 -7.02 -1.28
C SER A 23 24.73 -5.55 -1.72
N THR A 24 25.90 -4.90 -1.71
CA THR A 24 26.01 -3.50 -2.11
C THR A 24 25.63 -3.34 -3.59
N TYR A 25 26.00 -4.30 -4.45
CA TYR A 25 25.58 -4.30 -5.86
C TYR A 25 24.07 -4.45 -6.04
N ILE A 26 23.42 -5.33 -5.28
CA ILE A 26 21.96 -5.49 -5.37
C ILE A 26 21.25 -4.21 -4.96
N ASP A 27 21.70 -3.55 -3.88
CA ASP A 27 21.09 -2.31 -3.39
C ASP A 27 21.24 -1.16 -4.38
N THR A 28 22.45 -1.01 -4.95
CA THR A 28 22.69 0.00 -5.99
C THR A 28 21.90 -0.27 -7.27
N ILE A 29 21.76 -1.53 -7.70
CA ILE A 29 20.93 -1.90 -8.86
C ILE A 29 19.45 -1.61 -8.56
N GLU A 30 18.99 -1.93 -7.35
CA GLU A 30 17.62 -1.67 -6.92
C GLU A 30 17.32 -0.16 -6.95
N ASP A 31 18.19 0.65 -6.36
CA ASP A 31 18.02 2.11 -6.30
C ASP A 31 18.12 2.77 -7.67
N THR A 32 19.06 2.32 -8.52
CA THR A 32 19.19 2.84 -9.89
C THR A 32 17.99 2.46 -10.75
N LEU A 33 17.45 1.25 -10.61
CA LEU A 33 16.23 0.85 -11.32
C LEU A 33 15.00 1.62 -10.83
N ARG A 34 14.87 1.90 -9.52
CA ARG A 34 13.80 2.79 -9.03
C ARG A 34 13.93 4.19 -9.58
N ALA A 35 15.13 4.77 -9.52
CA ALA A 35 15.40 6.10 -10.05
C ALA A 35 15.11 6.16 -11.56
N LEU A 36 15.49 5.13 -12.31
CA LEU A 36 15.19 5.02 -13.73
C LEU A 36 13.69 4.91 -13.96
N SER A 37 12.99 4.05 -13.22
CA SER A 37 11.53 3.90 -13.33
C SER A 37 10.79 5.20 -13.02
N LEU A 38 11.27 6.01 -12.08
CA LEU A 38 10.69 7.32 -11.78
C LEU A 38 10.91 8.36 -12.90
N LEU A 39 11.89 8.13 -13.79
CA LEU A 39 12.22 9.00 -14.92
C LEU A 39 11.47 8.63 -16.21
N LEU A 40 10.95 7.41 -16.30
CA LEU A 40 10.24 6.94 -17.49
C LEU A 40 8.89 7.62 -17.79
N PRO A 41 8.05 8.05 -16.81
CA PRO A 41 6.71 8.55 -17.09
C PRO A 41 6.70 9.72 -18.07
N GLY A 42 5.77 9.72 -19.02
CA GLY A 42 5.57 10.81 -19.99
C GLY A 42 6.48 10.80 -21.23
N ARG A 43 7.45 9.88 -21.36
CA ARG A 43 8.35 9.83 -22.54
C ARG A 43 7.89 8.89 -23.66
N PHE A 44 7.06 7.89 -23.33
CA PHE A 44 6.49 6.95 -24.30
C PHE A 44 5.01 6.73 -24.01
N GLU A 45 4.22 6.40 -25.02
CA GLU A 45 2.76 6.16 -24.92
C GLU A 45 2.39 5.09 -23.87
N ASP A 46 3.29 4.12 -23.64
CA ASP A 46 3.14 3.05 -22.63
C ASP A 46 4.16 3.13 -21.48
N SER A 47 4.87 4.25 -21.35
CA SER A 47 5.93 4.40 -20.35
C SER A 47 5.45 4.25 -18.91
N ASP A 48 4.21 4.65 -18.62
CA ASP A 48 3.62 4.60 -17.29
C ASP A 48 3.38 3.15 -16.84
N LEU A 49 2.83 2.32 -17.73
CA LEU A 49 2.64 0.89 -17.45
C LEU A 49 3.98 0.18 -17.27
N CYS A 50 4.96 0.51 -18.12
CA CYS A 50 6.30 -0.08 -18.06
C CYS A 50 7.01 0.28 -16.75
N SER A 51 7.02 1.55 -16.37
CA SER A 51 7.65 2.02 -15.13
C SER A 51 7.03 1.35 -13.89
N GLN A 52 5.69 1.27 -13.84
CA GLN A 52 4.95 0.60 -12.76
C GLN A 52 5.20 -0.90 -12.73
N ALA A 53 5.30 -1.56 -13.88
CA ALA A 53 5.63 -2.98 -13.96
C ALA A 53 7.04 -3.26 -13.44
N VAL A 54 8.02 -2.42 -13.77
CA VAL A 54 9.39 -2.52 -13.25
C VAL A 54 9.39 -2.28 -11.73
N LEU A 55 8.68 -1.27 -11.23
CA LEU A 55 8.57 -1.00 -9.79
C LEU A 55 7.90 -2.15 -9.03
N ALA A 56 6.80 -2.70 -9.56
CA ALA A 56 6.13 -3.85 -8.97
C ALA A 56 7.03 -5.10 -8.95
N GLY A 57 7.75 -5.36 -10.05
CA GLY A 57 8.72 -6.44 -10.14
C GLY A 57 9.85 -6.29 -9.12
N LEU A 58 10.39 -5.07 -8.99
CA LEU A 58 11.43 -4.77 -8.02
C LEU A 58 10.96 -4.99 -6.58
N ASN A 59 9.78 -4.46 -6.22
CA ASN A 59 9.20 -4.64 -4.90
C ASN A 59 8.93 -6.12 -4.57
N LEU A 60 8.59 -6.95 -5.56
CA LEU A 60 8.43 -8.40 -5.38
C LEU A 60 9.77 -9.09 -5.10
N VAL A 61 10.82 -8.73 -5.82
CA VAL A 61 12.18 -9.22 -5.56
C VAL A 61 12.66 -8.81 -4.17
N SER A 62 12.47 -7.54 -3.79
CA SER A 62 12.82 -7.02 -2.46
C SER A 62 12.04 -7.75 -1.35
N LEU A 63 10.76 -8.05 -1.58
CA LEU A 63 9.94 -8.84 -0.65
C LEU A 63 10.49 -10.25 -0.44
N TYR A 64 10.90 -10.93 -1.52
CA TYR A 64 11.49 -12.26 -1.45
C TYR A 64 12.82 -12.24 -0.68
N HIS A 65 13.71 -11.30 -1.03
CA HIS A 65 15.01 -11.15 -0.40
C HIS A 65 14.91 -10.83 1.10
N THR A 66 14.03 -9.89 1.46
CA THR A 66 13.80 -9.49 2.85
C THR A 66 13.26 -10.65 3.68
N LYS A 67 12.31 -11.42 3.14
CA LYS A 67 11.78 -12.62 3.80
C LYS A 67 12.88 -13.64 4.10
N PHE A 68 13.84 -13.81 3.20
CA PHE A 68 14.98 -14.69 3.39
C PHE A 68 15.97 -14.19 4.43
N LEU A 69 16.34 -12.90 4.36
CA LEU A 69 17.25 -12.26 5.32
C LEU A 69 16.72 -12.33 6.76
N VAL A 70 15.43 -11.98 6.96
CA VAL A 70 14.82 -11.98 8.29
C VAL A 70 14.75 -13.40 8.87
N GLN A 71 14.41 -14.41 8.06
CA GLN A 71 14.42 -15.81 8.52
C GLN A 71 15.81 -16.27 8.97
N LYS A 72 16.86 -15.91 8.23
CA LYS A 72 18.24 -16.22 8.61
C LYS A 72 18.68 -15.48 9.86
N SER A 73 18.38 -14.18 9.96
CA SER A 73 18.73 -13.38 11.15
C SER A 73 18.08 -13.94 12.42
N ASN A 74 16.79 -14.34 12.34
CA ASN A 74 16.08 -14.94 13.46
C ASN A 74 16.65 -16.30 13.87
N PHE A 75 17.05 -17.13 12.89
CA PHE A 75 17.73 -18.39 13.18
C PHE A 75 19.08 -18.18 13.90
N LEU A 76 19.85 -17.17 13.50
CA LEU A 76 21.11 -16.83 14.16
C LEU A 76 20.91 -16.21 15.55
N LYS A 77 19.86 -15.39 15.71
CA LYS A 77 19.45 -14.81 16.99
C LYS A 77 19.10 -15.89 18.02
N LEU A 78 18.33 -16.90 17.61
CA LEU A 78 18.03 -18.09 18.42
C LEU A 78 19.29 -18.86 18.84
N LYS A 79 20.31 -18.91 17.97
CA LYS A 79 21.56 -19.62 18.23
C LYS A 79 22.50 -18.89 19.20
N ASN A 80 22.46 -17.55 19.20
CA ASN A 80 23.40 -16.72 19.96
C ASN A 80 22.85 -16.25 21.32
N ASP A 81 21.64 -16.68 21.72
CA ASP A 81 20.97 -16.39 23.00
C ASP A 81 21.02 -14.92 23.44
N SER A 82 21.04 -14.01 22.46
CA SER A 82 21.08 -12.58 22.70
C SER A 82 19.65 -12.09 22.97
N LYS A 83 19.34 -11.75 24.23
CA LYS A 83 18.16 -10.93 24.56
C LYS A 83 18.27 -9.60 23.80
N SER A 84 17.33 -9.33 22.91
CA SER A 84 17.29 -8.07 22.16
C SER A 84 15.94 -7.38 22.25
N THR A 85 16.00 -6.06 22.12
CA THR A 85 14.94 -5.11 21.72
C THR A 85 13.89 -5.76 20.82
N GLU A 86 12.60 -5.58 21.18
CA GLU A 86 11.48 -6.02 20.35
C GLU A 86 11.40 -5.13 19.10
N THR A 87 11.78 -5.69 17.95
CA THR A 87 11.64 -5.02 16.65
C THR A 87 10.28 -5.33 16.01
N PHE A 88 9.84 -4.49 15.07
CA PHE A 88 8.65 -4.74 14.24
C PHE A 88 8.61 -6.17 13.69
N ASN A 89 9.74 -6.65 13.16
CA ASN A 89 9.87 -7.98 12.57
C ASN A 89 9.69 -9.10 13.60
N ASP A 90 10.14 -8.91 14.84
CA ASP A 90 9.94 -9.89 15.92
C ASP A 90 8.45 -10.00 16.29
N GLN A 91 7.76 -8.86 16.44
CA GLN A 91 6.33 -8.85 16.73
C GLN A 91 5.50 -9.40 15.57
N PHE A 92 5.86 -9.06 14.33
CA PHE A 92 5.25 -9.60 13.14
C PHE A 92 5.41 -11.13 13.06
N LEU A 93 6.61 -11.64 13.33
CA LEU A 93 6.88 -13.08 13.35
C LEU A 93 6.07 -13.78 14.45
N GLN A 94 6.05 -13.23 15.66
CA GLN A 94 5.30 -13.79 16.78
C GLN A 94 3.80 -13.86 16.49
N ASN A 95 3.25 -12.82 15.86
CA ASN A 95 1.82 -12.75 15.54
C ASN A 95 1.44 -13.64 14.33
N ASN A 96 2.27 -13.68 13.28
CA ASN A 96 1.93 -14.37 12.03
C ASN A 96 2.40 -15.83 11.92
N ASN A 97 3.38 -16.26 12.74
CA ASN A 97 3.91 -17.63 12.67
C ASN A 97 3.04 -18.66 13.42
N SER A 98 2.00 -18.22 14.13
CA SER A 98 1.09 -19.13 14.84
C SER A 98 0.32 -20.05 13.88
N ASN A 99 -0.07 -19.55 12.70
CA ASN A 99 -0.95 -20.26 11.78
C ASN A 99 -0.41 -20.19 10.35
N TRP A 100 -0.37 -21.33 9.65
CA TRP A 100 0.02 -21.38 8.23
C TRP A 100 -0.84 -20.47 7.37
N SER A 101 -2.15 -20.41 7.63
CA SER A 101 -3.08 -19.55 6.91
C SER A 101 -2.72 -18.06 7.04
N CYS A 102 -2.27 -17.60 8.20
CA CYS A 102 -1.85 -16.21 8.39
C CYS A 102 -0.57 -15.89 7.61
N LYS A 103 0.41 -16.79 7.65
CA LYS A 103 1.66 -16.65 6.89
C LYS A 103 1.41 -16.55 5.38
N THR A 104 0.54 -17.42 4.87
CA THR A 104 0.15 -17.43 3.46
C THR A 104 -0.65 -16.18 3.12
N ALA A 105 -1.66 -15.83 3.93
CA ALA A 105 -2.48 -14.65 3.72
C ALA A 105 -1.67 -13.35 3.70
N SER A 106 -0.70 -13.19 4.62
CA SER A 106 0.19 -12.03 4.68
C SER A 106 1.09 -11.93 3.45
N SER A 107 1.59 -13.08 2.96
CA SER A 107 2.41 -13.13 1.74
C SER A 107 1.58 -12.76 0.50
N VAL A 108 0.38 -13.34 0.36
CA VAL A 108 -0.52 -13.08 -0.77
C VAL A 108 -0.99 -11.63 -0.77
N LEU A 109 -1.38 -11.09 0.39
CA LEU A 109 -1.82 -9.71 0.53
C LEU A 109 -0.74 -8.73 0.08
N SER A 110 0.52 -8.99 0.44
CA SER A 110 1.64 -8.12 0.04
C SER A 110 1.92 -8.19 -1.46
N VAL A 111 1.80 -9.36 -2.08
CA VAL A 111 1.93 -9.52 -3.54
C VAL A 111 0.79 -8.78 -4.27
N ILE A 112 -0.43 -8.89 -3.77
CA ILE A 112 -1.58 -8.16 -4.33
C ILE A 112 -1.33 -6.66 -4.23
N SER A 113 -0.92 -6.15 -3.07
CA SER A 113 -0.69 -4.71 -2.88
C SER A 113 0.35 -4.13 -3.85
N TYR A 114 1.40 -4.88 -4.19
CA TYR A 114 2.42 -4.43 -5.15
C TYR A 114 2.03 -4.59 -6.62
N THR A 115 1.14 -5.54 -6.94
CA THR A 115 0.72 -5.81 -8.33
C THR A 115 -0.58 -5.09 -8.72
N GLU A 116 -1.33 -4.59 -7.74
CA GLU A 116 -2.63 -3.95 -7.93
C GLU A 116 -2.60 -2.81 -8.93
N VAL A 117 -1.67 -1.85 -8.80
CA VAL A 117 -1.58 -0.69 -9.70
C VAL A 117 -1.34 -1.12 -11.15
N VAL A 118 -0.44 -2.09 -11.36
CA VAL A 118 -0.15 -2.62 -12.71
C VAL A 118 -1.38 -3.32 -13.28
N ILE A 119 -2.09 -4.10 -12.45
CA ILE A 119 -3.31 -4.79 -12.87
C ILE A 119 -4.41 -3.78 -13.20
N GLU A 120 -4.60 -2.74 -12.39
CA GLU A 120 -5.58 -1.67 -12.64
C GLU A 120 -5.26 -0.93 -13.96
N MET A 121 -4.00 -0.59 -14.20
CA MET A 121 -3.56 0.03 -15.45
C MET A 121 -3.77 -0.89 -16.67
N LEU A 122 -3.52 -2.20 -16.52
CA LEU A 122 -3.78 -3.18 -17.57
C LEU A 122 -5.28 -3.32 -17.86
N LEU A 123 -6.13 -3.27 -16.83
CA LEU A 123 -7.57 -3.36 -16.97
C LEU A 123 -8.16 -2.10 -17.60
N ASN A 124 -7.63 -0.91 -17.27
CA ASN A 124 -8.03 0.34 -17.92
C ASN A 124 -7.90 0.26 -19.46
N LYS A 125 -6.93 -0.50 -19.98
CA LYS A 125 -6.73 -0.65 -21.43
C LYS A 125 -7.65 -1.66 -22.11
N LYS A 126 -8.14 -2.68 -21.39
CA LYS A 126 -8.82 -3.85 -21.98
C LYS A 126 -10.30 -3.95 -21.64
N VAL A 127 -10.76 -3.26 -20.61
CA VAL A 127 -12.04 -3.55 -19.96
C VAL A 127 -12.88 -2.28 -19.84
N SER A 128 -14.17 -2.38 -20.21
CA SER A 128 -15.14 -1.29 -20.01
C SER A 128 -15.24 -0.89 -18.53
N LYS A 129 -15.49 0.40 -18.27
CA LYS A 129 -15.51 1.02 -16.94
C LYS A 129 -16.40 0.27 -15.93
N SER A 130 -17.55 -0.27 -16.36
CA SER A 130 -18.43 -1.05 -15.47
C SER A 130 -17.81 -2.37 -15.01
N SER A 131 -17.11 -3.05 -15.91
CA SER A 131 -16.39 -4.29 -15.62
C SER A 131 -15.13 -4.02 -14.78
N LYS A 132 -14.50 -2.84 -14.92
CA LYS A 132 -13.42 -2.38 -14.04
C LYS A 132 -13.88 -2.32 -12.58
N TRP A 133 -15.01 -1.68 -12.29
CA TRP A 133 -15.50 -1.56 -10.92
C TRP A 133 -15.95 -2.88 -10.30
N LYS A 134 -16.46 -3.80 -11.12
CA LYS A 134 -16.70 -5.19 -10.70
C LYS A 134 -15.40 -5.87 -10.24
N PHE A 135 -14.32 -5.68 -11.00
CA PHE A 135 -13.01 -6.22 -10.65
C PHE A 135 -12.43 -5.58 -9.39
N ILE A 136 -12.43 -4.24 -9.30
CA ILE A 136 -11.93 -3.51 -8.13
C ILE A 136 -12.69 -3.94 -6.87
N ALA A 137 -14.02 -4.02 -6.93
CA ALA A 137 -14.82 -4.49 -5.79
C ALA A 137 -14.48 -5.93 -5.38
N SER A 138 -14.21 -6.82 -6.37
CA SER A 138 -13.77 -8.19 -6.09
C SER A 138 -12.37 -8.23 -5.45
N LEU A 139 -11.44 -7.39 -5.92
CA LEU A 139 -10.08 -7.33 -5.41
C LEU A 139 -10.04 -6.76 -3.98
N GLU A 140 -10.77 -5.68 -3.72
CA GLU A 140 -10.93 -5.13 -2.36
C GLU A 140 -11.63 -6.12 -1.42
N GLY A 141 -12.62 -6.87 -1.91
CA GLY A 141 -13.24 -7.96 -1.16
C GLY A 141 -12.25 -9.06 -0.80
N LEU A 142 -11.41 -9.48 -1.76
CA LEU A 142 -10.35 -10.46 -1.54
C LEU A 142 -9.32 -9.96 -0.51
N LYS A 143 -8.86 -8.71 -0.62
CA LYS A 143 -7.96 -8.08 0.38
C LYS A 143 -8.62 -8.05 1.76
N GLY A 144 -9.90 -7.70 1.84
CA GLY A 144 -10.69 -7.72 3.07
C GLY A 144 -10.75 -9.12 3.71
N ILE A 145 -10.98 -10.17 2.92
CA ILE A 145 -10.98 -11.57 3.38
C ILE A 145 -9.58 -11.96 3.89
N LEU A 146 -8.51 -11.61 3.17
CA LEU A 146 -7.14 -11.91 3.61
C LEU A 146 -6.80 -11.21 4.93
N ARG A 147 -7.15 -9.93 5.07
CA ARG A 147 -7.00 -9.17 6.33
C ARG A 147 -7.80 -9.79 7.46
N LEU A 148 -9.02 -10.25 7.19
CA LEU A 148 -9.86 -10.92 8.16
C LEU A 148 -9.25 -12.26 8.62
N VAL A 149 -8.67 -13.05 7.72
CA VAL A 149 -7.92 -14.27 8.07
C VAL A 149 -6.73 -13.96 8.99
N ILE A 150 -5.97 -12.90 8.68
CA ILE A 150 -4.86 -12.43 9.52
C ILE A 150 -5.39 -11.97 10.89
N PHE A 151 -6.46 -11.17 10.92
CA PHE A 151 -7.05 -10.65 12.15
C PHE A 151 -7.48 -11.77 13.10
N TYR A 152 -8.20 -12.79 12.60
CA TYR A 152 -8.63 -13.90 13.45
C TYR A 152 -7.46 -14.76 13.92
N GLY A 153 -6.46 -15.01 13.06
CA GLY A 153 -5.32 -15.84 13.46
C GLY A 153 -4.29 -15.15 14.36
N THR A 154 -4.24 -13.81 14.36
CA THR A 154 -3.39 -13.01 15.28
C THR A 154 -4.06 -12.74 16.64
N LYS A 155 -5.10 -13.51 17.01
CA LYS A 155 -5.91 -13.32 18.23
C LYS A 155 -6.58 -11.94 18.30
N ARG A 156 -7.05 -11.44 17.15
CA ARG A 156 -7.73 -10.14 17.03
C ARG A 156 -6.86 -8.95 17.47
N LYS A 157 -5.55 -9.06 17.23
CA LYS A 157 -4.62 -7.94 17.37
C LYS A 157 -4.82 -6.95 16.22
N MET A 158 -4.37 -5.71 16.41
CA MET A 158 -4.41 -4.74 15.34
C MET A 158 -3.52 -5.22 14.19
N ILE A 159 -4.02 -5.12 12.97
CA ILE A 159 -3.22 -5.44 11.79
C ILE A 159 -2.21 -4.31 11.60
N LEU A 160 -0.93 -4.66 11.69
CA LEU A 160 0.18 -3.75 11.45
C LEU A 160 0.45 -3.64 9.95
N HIS A 161 0.73 -2.43 9.47
CA HIS A 161 1.27 -2.20 8.14
C HIS A 161 2.77 -1.91 8.26
N PRO A 162 3.60 -2.42 7.35
CA PRO A 162 3.30 -3.31 6.24
C PRO A 162 2.93 -4.75 6.65
N THR A 163 2.18 -5.47 5.82
CA THR A 163 1.87 -6.90 6.04
C THR A 163 3.00 -7.85 5.60
N HIS A 164 4.23 -7.35 5.52
CA HIS A 164 5.42 -8.10 5.21
C HIS A 164 6.58 -7.61 6.08
N PHE A 165 7.67 -8.34 6.05
CA PHE A 165 8.87 -7.98 6.80
C PHE A 165 9.49 -6.68 6.28
N ILE A 166 9.96 -5.85 7.20
CA ILE A 166 10.70 -4.63 6.88
C ILE A 166 12.17 -4.98 6.70
N ARG A 167 12.82 -4.35 5.72
CA ARG A 167 14.26 -4.52 5.45
C ARG A 167 15.10 -3.73 6.45
N ASN A 168 15.13 -4.18 7.71
CA ASN A 168 15.92 -3.59 8.80
C ASN A 168 17.12 -4.47 9.24
N VAL A 169 17.37 -5.53 8.49
CA VAL A 169 18.48 -6.47 8.73
C VAL A 169 19.58 -6.15 7.74
N ASP A 170 20.77 -5.83 8.25
CA ASP A 170 21.94 -5.69 7.41
C ASP A 170 22.28 -7.05 6.78
N PRO A 171 22.32 -7.16 5.45
CA PRO A 171 22.63 -8.40 4.74
C PRO A 171 24.02 -8.97 5.06
N VAL A 172 24.96 -8.13 5.52
CA VAL A 172 26.34 -8.55 5.82
C VAL A 172 26.48 -8.96 7.28
N SER A 173 26.15 -8.06 8.20
CA SER A 173 26.28 -8.36 9.64
C SER A 173 25.14 -9.23 10.16
N LEU A 174 24.03 -9.36 9.41
CA LEU A 174 22.77 -9.98 9.83
C LEU A 174 22.26 -9.47 11.18
N LYS A 175 22.73 -8.27 11.58
CA LYS A 175 22.28 -7.53 12.75
C LYS A 175 21.18 -6.57 12.32
N ILE A 176 20.32 -6.27 13.29
CA ILE A 176 19.34 -5.20 13.13
C ILE A 176 20.13 -3.88 13.13
N THR A 177 20.05 -3.15 12.02
CA THR A 177 20.68 -1.83 11.90
C THR A 177 19.83 -0.82 12.67
N GLN A 178 20.44 -0.06 13.58
CA GLN A 178 19.76 1.02 14.32
C GLN A 178 19.71 2.33 13.53
N ASP A 179 20.63 2.49 12.55
CA ASP A 179 20.64 3.65 11.68
C ASP A 179 19.52 3.53 10.65
N GLU A 180 18.45 4.30 10.87
CA GLU A 180 17.48 4.65 9.84
C GLU A 180 18.23 5.35 8.72
N LYS A 181 18.73 4.58 7.75
CA LYS A 181 18.84 5.16 6.43
C LYS A 181 17.42 5.54 6.03
N HIS A 182 17.16 6.85 5.94
CA HIS A 182 16.04 7.42 5.19
C HIS A 182 16.24 7.12 3.69
N GLU A 183 16.42 5.85 3.35
CA GLU A 183 16.33 5.37 1.99
C GLU A 183 14.85 5.50 1.61
N LEU A 184 14.58 5.89 0.37
CA LEU A 184 13.24 5.89 -0.24
C LEU A 184 12.52 4.52 -0.14
N THR A 185 13.25 3.49 0.30
CA THR A 185 12.79 2.13 0.62
C THR A 185 11.96 2.05 1.91
N SER A 186 12.15 2.96 2.87
CA SER A 186 11.36 3.01 4.11
C SER A 186 10.08 3.82 3.97
N ILE A 187 9.85 4.44 2.81
CA ILE A 187 8.63 5.18 2.54
C ILE A 187 7.77 4.22 1.72
N ASP A 188 6.58 3.89 2.22
CA ASP A 188 5.62 3.14 1.40
C ASP A 188 5.39 3.93 0.10
N PRO A 189 5.76 3.39 -1.08
CA PRO A 189 5.69 4.12 -2.35
C PRO A 189 4.25 4.56 -2.68
N ARG A 190 3.25 4.00 -1.99
CA ARG A 190 1.84 4.32 -2.15
C ARG A 190 1.32 5.35 -1.16
N THR A 191 1.81 5.35 0.07
CA THR A 191 1.25 6.19 1.15
C THR A 191 2.20 7.29 1.63
N GLY A 192 3.48 7.26 1.25
CA GLY A 192 4.45 8.26 1.67
C GLY A 192 4.83 8.17 3.15
N THR A 193 4.42 7.12 3.86
CA THR A 193 4.62 6.97 5.31
C THR A 193 5.84 6.10 5.63
N ALA A 194 6.58 6.48 6.68
CA ALA A 194 7.75 5.74 7.13
C ALA A 194 7.37 4.36 7.69
N LEU A 195 8.11 3.33 7.27
CA LEU A 195 7.97 1.92 7.66
C LEU A 195 8.54 1.73 9.09
N SER A 196 7.79 2.19 10.09
CA SER A 196 7.96 2.00 11.56
C SER A 196 9.34 2.25 12.20
N ALA A 197 9.35 3.00 13.31
CA ALA A 197 10.54 3.27 14.12
C ALA A 197 10.87 2.11 15.09
N THR A 198 12.16 1.92 15.40
CA THR A 198 12.62 0.99 16.45
C THR A 198 12.50 1.67 17.82
N TYR A 199 11.93 0.99 18.82
CA TYR A 199 11.69 1.57 20.14
C TYR A 199 12.79 1.26 21.15
N ASP A 200 13.11 2.25 21.99
CA ASP A 200 14.00 2.06 23.13
C ASP A 200 13.32 1.20 24.21
N SER A 201 14.10 0.30 24.80
CA SER A 201 13.67 -0.83 25.63
C SER A 201 13.02 -0.46 26.98
N GLY A 202 12.83 0.82 27.26
CA GLY A 202 12.31 1.33 28.54
C GLY A 202 10.81 1.08 28.80
N TRP A 203 10.04 0.62 27.82
CA TRP A 203 8.60 0.33 27.96
C TRP A 203 8.25 -1.16 28.13
N ILE A 204 9.25 -2.06 28.19
CA ILE A 204 9.07 -3.53 28.10
C ILE A 204 8.70 -4.17 29.45
N ASN A 205 7.66 -3.70 30.14
CA ASN A 205 7.11 -4.46 31.28
C ASN A 205 5.59 -4.51 31.35
N SER A 206 4.88 -4.06 30.32
CA SER A 206 3.48 -4.41 30.19
C SER A 206 3.34 -5.58 29.23
N ASN A 207 3.49 -6.79 29.79
CA ASN A 207 2.79 -7.98 29.32
C ASN A 207 1.28 -7.72 29.53
N GLN A 208 0.75 -6.69 28.88
CA GLN A 208 -0.63 -6.29 28.97
C GLN A 208 -1.40 -7.22 28.05
N ASN A 209 -1.68 -8.38 28.63
CA ASN A 209 -2.83 -9.20 28.32
C ASN A 209 -4.10 -8.40 28.69
N ASN A 210 -4.22 -7.18 28.16
CA ASN A 210 -5.42 -6.39 28.29
C ASN A 210 -6.49 -7.16 27.56
N ASN A 211 -7.54 -7.52 28.29
CA ASN A 211 -8.80 -7.94 27.71
C ASN A 211 -9.20 -6.85 26.70
N ARG A 212 -8.91 -7.09 25.41
CA ARG A 212 -9.18 -6.12 24.36
C ARG A 212 -10.68 -5.91 24.35
N GLY A 213 -11.09 -4.67 24.61
CA GLY A 213 -12.51 -4.32 24.61
C GLY A 213 -13.12 -4.56 23.23
N GLY A 214 -14.44 -4.79 23.19
CA GLY A 214 -15.17 -4.97 21.93
C GLY A 214 -14.96 -3.82 20.93
N TRP A 215 -14.71 -2.60 21.43
CA TRP A 215 -14.38 -1.43 20.64
C TRP A 215 -13.10 -1.58 19.81
N ALA A 216 -12.05 -2.21 20.36
CA ALA A 216 -10.81 -2.45 19.62
C ALA A 216 -11.07 -3.38 18.43
N HIS A 217 -11.84 -4.44 18.63
CA HIS A 217 -12.21 -5.37 17.56
C HIS A 217 -13.10 -4.72 16.51
N LEU A 218 -14.09 -3.94 16.94
CA LEU A 218 -14.98 -3.20 16.05
C LEU A 218 -14.17 -2.24 15.16
N SER A 219 -13.18 -1.56 15.73
CA SER A 219 -12.35 -0.61 15.01
C SER A 219 -11.56 -1.23 13.85
N GLU A 220 -11.02 -2.44 14.08
CA GLU A 220 -10.31 -3.21 13.04
C GLU A 220 -11.28 -3.73 11.98
N LEU A 221 -12.45 -4.23 12.38
CA LEU A 221 -13.46 -4.71 11.43
C LEU A 221 -13.95 -3.58 10.51
N LEU A 222 -14.21 -2.40 11.07
CA LEU A 222 -14.59 -1.22 10.29
C LEU A 222 -13.49 -0.82 9.30
N TRP A 223 -12.23 -0.80 9.76
CA TRP A 223 -11.09 -0.49 8.90
C TRP A 223 -10.93 -1.48 7.74
N ILE A 224 -11.07 -2.78 8.01
CA ILE A 224 -10.95 -3.86 7.02
C ILE A 224 -12.05 -3.78 5.96
N VAL A 225 -13.28 -3.45 6.36
CA VAL A 225 -14.46 -3.52 5.49
C VAL A 225 -14.65 -2.23 4.67
N ARG A 226 -14.14 -1.09 5.15
CA ARG A 226 -14.27 0.23 4.52
C ARG A 226 -13.95 0.28 3.01
N PRO A 227 -12.80 -0.23 2.53
CA PRO A 227 -12.44 -0.21 1.11
C PRO A 227 -13.42 -1.00 0.24
N PHE A 228 -13.83 -2.17 0.71
CA PHE A 228 -14.80 -3.01 0.03
C PHE A 228 -16.17 -2.34 -0.06
N ILE A 229 -16.67 -1.75 1.04
CA ILE A 229 -17.93 -1.00 1.04
C ILE A 229 -17.88 0.13 0.01
N TYR A 230 -16.78 0.89 -0.01
CA TYR A 230 -16.60 1.99 -0.97
C TYR A 230 -16.69 1.49 -2.42
N ALA A 231 -15.89 0.47 -2.78
CA ALA A 231 -15.88 -0.08 -4.13
C ALA A 231 -17.23 -0.72 -4.51
N LEU A 232 -17.87 -1.42 -3.58
CA LEU A 232 -19.18 -2.04 -3.79
C LEU A 232 -20.26 -0.99 -4.05
N MET A 233 -20.27 0.13 -3.32
CA MET A 233 -21.25 1.20 -3.55
C MET A 233 -21.10 1.82 -4.93
N ILE A 234 -19.88 2.03 -5.41
CA ILE A 234 -19.65 2.58 -6.75
C ILE A 234 -20.08 1.57 -7.80
N PHE A 235 -19.72 0.30 -7.64
CA PHE A 235 -20.17 -0.77 -8.53
C PHE A 235 -21.70 -0.89 -8.60
N LEU A 236 -22.39 -0.87 -7.44
CA LEU A 236 -23.85 -0.94 -7.39
C LEU A 236 -24.50 0.28 -8.05
N ARG A 237 -23.94 1.48 -7.86
CA ARG A 237 -24.42 2.70 -8.51
C ARG A 237 -24.29 2.59 -10.03
N GLN A 238 -23.14 2.19 -10.54
CA GLN A 238 -22.93 2.02 -11.99
C GLN A 238 -23.83 0.96 -12.59
N ARG A 239 -24.02 -0.17 -11.88
CA ARG A 239 -24.95 -1.22 -12.32
C ARG A 239 -26.37 -0.67 -12.42
N ASN A 240 -26.81 0.10 -11.42
CA ASN A 240 -28.14 0.69 -11.41
C ASN A 240 -28.32 1.76 -12.49
N ALA A 241 -27.30 2.58 -12.75
CA ALA A 241 -27.31 3.58 -13.83
C ALA A 241 -27.51 2.91 -15.19
N LYS A 242 -26.68 1.91 -15.53
CA LYS A 242 -26.83 1.14 -16.78
C LYS A 242 -28.18 0.44 -16.90
N THR A 243 -28.70 -0.09 -15.80
CA THR A 243 -30.02 -0.74 -15.81
C THR A 243 -31.13 0.27 -16.10
N ASN A 244 -31.08 1.46 -15.48
CA ASN A 244 -32.06 2.52 -15.71
C ASN A 244 -31.98 3.07 -17.14
N GLU A 245 -30.78 3.16 -17.69
CA GLU A 245 -30.54 3.57 -19.08
C GLU A 245 -31.08 2.53 -20.06
N LEU A 246 -30.81 1.24 -19.87
CA LEU A 246 -31.40 0.17 -20.67
C LEU A 246 -32.94 0.18 -20.61
N ILE A 247 -33.53 0.49 -19.45
CA ILE A 247 -34.98 0.65 -19.33
C ILE A 247 -35.47 1.88 -20.12
N ARG A 248 -34.75 3.00 -20.10
CA ARG A 248 -35.07 4.20 -20.88
C ARG A 248 -34.92 3.95 -22.38
N LEU A 249 -33.85 3.29 -22.81
CA LEU A 249 -33.63 2.89 -24.19
C LEU A 249 -34.71 1.92 -24.64
N LYS A 250 -35.08 0.94 -23.80
CA LYS A 250 -36.20 0.04 -24.11
C LYS A 250 -37.53 0.79 -24.25
N ALA A 251 -37.78 1.77 -23.38
CA ALA A 251 -38.97 2.63 -23.47
C ALA A 251 -38.95 3.56 -24.71
N LYS A 252 -37.77 4.06 -25.13
CA LYS A 252 -37.59 4.87 -26.35
C LYS A 252 -37.67 4.03 -27.63
N ILE A 253 -37.16 2.80 -27.62
CA ILE A 253 -37.23 1.85 -28.74
C ILE A 253 -38.69 1.49 -29.04
N ASP A 254 -39.54 1.50 -28.02
CA ASP A 254 -40.98 1.30 -28.18
C ASP A 254 -41.68 2.54 -28.80
N ASP A 255 -40.97 3.66 -29.07
CA ASP A 255 -41.51 4.96 -29.58
C ASP A 255 -40.83 5.51 -30.89
N GLU A 256 -40.00 4.72 -31.61
CA GLU A 256 -39.29 5.08 -32.88
C GLU A 256 -38.47 6.40 -32.93
N ASP A 257 -37.13 6.27 -32.84
CA ASP A 257 -36.08 6.63 -33.83
C ASP A 257 -34.73 6.96 -33.13
N LYS A 258 -33.63 6.56 -33.80
CA LYS A 258 -32.24 6.41 -33.30
C LYS A 258 -31.54 7.69 -32.85
N GLU A 259 -30.53 7.58 -31.96
CA GLU A 259 -29.15 8.02 -32.24
C GLU A 259 -28.10 7.64 -31.16
N ASN A 260 -26.94 7.19 -31.65
CA ASN A 260 -25.57 7.15 -31.11
C ASN A 260 -25.31 6.87 -29.60
N ASP A 261 -25.04 5.60 -29.29
CA ASP A 261 -24.66 5.09 -27.95
C ASP A 261 -23.20 5.39 -27.53
N GLU A 262 -22.35 5.93 -28.41
CA GLU A 262 -20.91 6.07 -28.14
C GLU A 262 -20.51 7.40 -27.45
N GLU A 263 -21.31 8.47 -27.58
CA GLU A 263 -21.02 9.76 -26.91
C GLU A 263 -21.61 9.83 -25.47
N GLU A 264 -22.64 9.04 -25.15
CA GLU A 264 -23.29 9.11 -23.83
C GLU A 264 -22.45 8.46 -22.71
N ASP A 265 -21.64 7.44 -23.02
CA ASP A 265 -20.76 6.73 -22.09
C ASP A 265 -19.62 7.63 -21.51
N GLU A 266 -19.26 8.73 -22.18
CA GLU A 266 -18.33 9.76 -21.67
C GLU A 266 -19.00 10.77 -20.73
N SER A 267 -20.29 11.07 -20.93
CA SER A 267 -21.02 12.06 -20.12
C SER A 267 -21.34 11.53 -18.71
N ILE A 268 -21.66 10.24 -18.60
CA ILE A 268 -21.96 9.55 -17.33
C ILE A 268 -20.69 9.41 -16.45
N GLU A 269 -19.50 9.41 -17.07
CA GLU A 269 -18.21 9.25 -16.40
C GLU A 269 -17.86 10.42 -15.48
N LYS A 270 -18.09 11.67 -15.92
CA LYS A 270 -17.79 12.87 -15.11
C LYS A 270 -18.72 13.05 -13.91
N ASP A 271 -19.94 12.50 -13.97
CA ASP A 271 -20.96 12.62 -12.91
C ASP A 271 -20.76 11.65 -11.74
N ASP A 272 -19.94 10.60 -11.92
CA ASP A 272 -19.71 9.57 -10.91
C ASP A 272 -18.59 9.93 -9.91
N GLU A 273 -17.55 10.66 -10.33
CA GLU A 273 -16.43 11.07 -9.46
C GLU A 273 -16.82 12.13 -8.41
N GLY A 274 -17.86 12.91 -8.69
CA GLY A 274 -18.44 13.90 -7.79
C GLY A 274 -19.44 13.34 -6.78
N SER A 275 -19.64 12.02 -6.74
CA SER A 275 -20.66 11.40 -5.89
C SER A 275 -20.33 11.47 -4.40
N TRP A 276 -21.13 12.23 -3.66
CA TRP A 276 -20.98 12.39 -2.21
C TRP A 276 -21.35 11.15 -1.40
N LYS A 277 -22.28 10.32 -1.88
CA LYS A 277 -22.80 9.16 -1.12
C LYS A 277 -21.71 8.15 -0.72
N PRO A 278 -20.93 7.55 -1.66
CA PRO A 278 -19.91 6.57 -1.29
C PRO A 278 -18.77 7.20 -0.48
N TRP A 279 -18.46 8.47 -0.76
CA TRP A 279 -17.46 9.23 -0.03
C TRP A 279 -17.84 9.44 1.44
N PHE A 280 -19.07 9.90 1.71
CA PHE A 280 -19.55 10.12 3.08
C PHE A 280 -19.66 8.83 3.88
N VAL A 281 -20.17 7.74 3.27
CA VAL A 281 -20.29 6.45 3.97
C VAL A 281 -18.91 5.94 4.40
N SER A 282 -17.92 5.98 3.49
CA SER A 282 -16.54 5.61 3.79
C SER A 282 -15.91 6.53 4.87
N LEU A 283 -16.20 7.83 4.81
CA LEU A 283 -15.76 8.79 5.84
C LEU A 283 -16.35 8.48 7.21
N ILE A 284 -17.64 8.14 7.29
CA ILE A 284 -18.30 7.75 8.55
C ILE A 284 -17.67 6.47 9.10
N ILE A 285 -17.40 5.48 8.25
CA ILE A 285 -16.75 4.22 8.68
C ILE A 285 -15.35 4.50 9.24
N ASP A 286 -14.56 5.35 8.57
CA ASP A 286 -13.24 5.75 9.04
C ASP A 286 -13.31 6.51 10.38
N MET A 287 -14.25 7.44 10.50
CA MET A 287 -14.46 8.21 11.73
C MET A 287 -14.90 7.30 12.88
N ALA A 288 -15.80 6.35 12.62
CA ALA A 288 -16.23 5.35 13.60
C ALA A 288 -15.08 4.42 14.01
N SER A 289 -14.27 3.94 13.05
CA SER A 289 -13.06 3.15 13.33
C SER A 289 -12.09 3.94 14.21
N ARG A 290 -11.88 5.22 13.91
CA ARG A 290 -10.97 6.10 14.63
C ARG A 290 -11.44 6.40 16.05
N ILE A 291 -12.72 6.67 16.26
CA ILE A 291 -13.33 6.83 17.59
C ILE A 291 -13.16 5.53 18.39
N ALA A 292 -13.50 4.38 17.80
CA ALA A 292 -13.40 3.09 18.46
C ALA A 292 -11.94 2.70 18.81
N ARG A 293 -10.96 3.07 17.98
CA ARG A 293 -9.52 2.91 18.26
C ARG A 293 -9.08 3.70 19.50
N HIS A 294 -9.48 4.97 19.62
CA HIS A 294 -9.07 5.84 20.73
C HIS A 294 -9.66 5.44 22.10
N MET A 295 -10.67 4.57 22.12
CA MET A 295 -11.27 4.03 23.35
C MET A 295 -10.41 2.94 24.01
N HIS A 296 -9.27 2.56 23.43
CA HIS A 296 -8.41 1.48 23.91
C HIS A 296 -6.94 1.93 24.04
N PRO A 297 -6.21 1.53 25.11
CA PRO A 297 -4.78 1.82 25.23
C PRO A 297 -3.97 1.05 24.17
N MET A 298 -3.13 1.76 23.41
CA MET A 298 -2.36 1.17 22.30
C MET A 298 -0.91 0.91 22.71
N SER A 299 -0.36 -0.22 22.22
CA SER A 299 1.09 -0.47 22.26
C SER A 299 1.84 0.57 21.40
N PRO A 300 3.17 0.77 21.58
CA PRO A 300 3.93 1.73 20.78
C PRO A 300 3.81 1.47 19.26
N LEU A 301 3.89 0.20 18.83
CA LEU A 301 3.72 -0.16 17.42
C LEU A 301 2.28 0.04 16.94
N GLU A 302 1.30 -0.12 17.83
CA GLU A 302 -0.07 0.23 17.54
C GLU A 302 -0.29 1.75 17.42
N GLN A 303 0.46 2.56 18.17
CA GLN A 303 0.40 4.02 18.04
C GLN A 303 0.94 4.49 16.68
N ASP A 304 2.02 3.90 16.18
CA ASP A 304 2.54 4.23 14.85
C ASP A 304 1.57 3.87 13.73
N GLU A 305 1.01 2.67 13.78
CA GLU A 305 -0.01 2.27 12.83
C GLU A 305 -1.25 3.18 12.95
N SER A 306 -1.60 3.62 14.16
CA SER A 306 -2.68 4.57 14.36
C SER A 306 -2.39 5.94 13.72
N ARG A 307 -1.16 6.48 13.87
CA ARG A 307 -0.71 7.71 13.20
C ARG A 307 -0.77 7.58 11.68
N ARG A 308 -0.32 6.44 11.14
CA ARG A 308 -0.39 6.14 9.70
C ARG A 308 -1.82 6.18 9.18
N ARG A 309 -2.75 5.53 9.87
CA ARG A 309 -4.19 5.55 9.53
C ARG A 309 -4.80 6.95 9.62
N ASP A 310 -4.31 7.77 10.54
CA ASP A 310 -4.75 9.16 10.68
C ASP A 310 -4.22 10.05 9.53
N TYR A 311 -3.00 9.83 9.04
CA TYR A 311 -2.53 10.45 7.80
C TYR A 311 -3.35 10.02 6.59
N LEU A 312 -3.68 8.73 6.48
CA LEU A 312 -4.55 8.22 5.41
C LEU A 312 -5.96 8.83 5.46
N PHE A 313 -6.49 9.05 6.66
CA PHE A 313 -7.76 9.74 6.84
C PHE A 313 -7.69 11.18 6.30
N ILE A 314 -6.61 11.91 6.60
CA ILE A 314 -6.40 13.27 6.07
C ILE A 314 -6.29 13.23 4.54
N TYR A 315 -5.50 12.30 3.99
CA TYR A 315 -5.38 12.12 2.55
C TYR A 315 -6.73 11.80 1.89
N TYR A 316 -7.58 11.02 2.55
CA TYR A 316 -8.92 10.71 2.07
C TYR A 316 -9.84 11.93 1.99
N LEU A 317 -9.65 12.94 2.86
CA LEU A 317 -10.39 14.19 2.76
C LEU A 317 -10.00 14.98 1.51
N PHE A 318 -8.74 14.91 1.08
CA PHE A 318 -8.26 15.56 -0.14
C PHE A 318 -8.64 14.84 -1.43
N ARG A 319 -9.59 13.89 -1.37
CA ARG A 319 -10.01 13.03 -2.49
C ARG A 319 -11.49 13.21 -2.81
N GLY A 320 -11.86 12.93 -4.07
CA GLY A 320 -13.25 12.79 -4.50
C GLY A 320 -14.00 14.13 -4.54
N PRO A 321 -15.23 14.22 -4.03
CA PRO A 321 -16.05 15.43 -4.18
C PRO A 321 -15.44 16.65 -3.48
N LEU A 322 -14.73 16.46 -2.38
CA LEU A 322 -14.06 17.56 -1.66
C LEU A 322 -12.86 18.08 -2.47
N TYR A 323 -12.10 17.18 -3.11
CA TYR A 323 -11.05 17.55 -4.04
C TYR A 323 -11.58 18.42 -5.18
N LEU A 324 -12.61 17.93 -5.89
CA LEU A 324 -13.18 18.62 -7.06
C LEU A 324 -13.73 20.00 -6.72
N LYS A 325 -14.34 20.17 -5.55
CA LYS A 325 -14.97 21.45 -5.16
C LYS A 325 -14.06 22.44 -4.45
N PHE A 326 -13.05 21.97 -3.72
CA PHE A 326 -12.21 22.85 -2.91
C PHE A 326 -10.75 22.81 -3.37
N THR A 327 -10.12 21.65 -3.26
CA THR A 327 -8.68 21.50 -3.51
C THR A 327 -8.31 21.86 -4.94
N ARG A 328 -9.08 21.37 -5.93
CA ARG A 328 -8.87 21.65 -7.36
C ARG A 328 -8.96 23.15 -7.65
N ILE A 329 -9.95 23.84 -7.08
CA ILE A 329 -10.11 25.29 -7.29
C ILE A 329 -8.94 26.08 -6.70
N VAL A 330 -8.46 25.70 -5.51
CA VAL A 330 -7.29 26.34 -4.88
C VAL A 330 -6.03 26.06 -5.71
N LEU A 331 -5.87 24.81 -6.17
CA LEU A 331 -4.75 24.40 -7.01
C LEU A 331 -4.74 25.15 -8.35
N ASP A 332 -5.88 25.26 -9.02
CA ASP A 332 -6.02 25.99 -10.28
C ASP A 332 -5.70 27.47 -10.11
N ARG A 333 -6.20 28.10 -9.03
CA ARG A 333 -5.83 29.48 -8.71
C ARG A 333 -4.35 29.63 -8.46
N PHE A 334 -3.74 28.69 -7.74
CA PHE A 334 -2.31 28.71 -7.47
C PHE A 334 -1.51 28.55 -8.76
N CYS A 335 -1.81 27.55 -9.59
CA CYS A 335 -1.13 27.33 -10.86
C CYS A 335 -1.24 28.55 -11.79
N ASN A 336 -2.44 29.08 -11.99
CA ASN A 336 -2.67 30.24 -12.86
C ASN A 336 -2.00 31.51 -12.31
N ALA A 337 -1.98 31.70 -10.99
CA ALA A 337 -1.29 32.83 -10.36
C ALA A 337 0.24 32.70 -10.41
N THR A 338 0.77 31.54 -10.78
CA THR A 338 2.19 31.22 -10.65
C THR A 338 2.87 31.03 -12.01
N GLU A 339 2.07 30.77 -13.05
CA GLU A 339 2.51 30.59 -14.44
C GLU A 339 3.41 31.72 -14.96
N HIS A 340 3.19 32.95 -14.51
CA HIS A 340 3.96 34.13 -14.94
C HIS A 340 5.30 34.34 -14.20
N ARG A 341 5.69 33.46 -13.26
CA ARG A 341 6.94 33.57 -12.48
C ARG A 341 7.91 32.44 -12.88
N PRO A 342 9.08 32.73 -13.48
CA PRO A 342 9.91 31.73 -14.16
C PRO A 342 10.49 30.62 -13.26
N LEU A 343 10.67 30.86 -11.96
CA LEU A 343 11.15 29.82 -11.03
C LEU A 343 10.01 28.93 -10.52
N VAL A 344 8.82 29.50 -10.36
CA VAL A 344 7.69 28.80 -9.77
C VAL A 344 6.86 28.11 -10.86
N SER A 345 6.96 28.57 -12.11
CA SER A 345 6.39 27.90 -13.29
C SER A 345 6.93 26.48 -13.50
N ILE A 346 8.18 26.20 -13.09
CA ILE A 346 8.74 24.83 -13.11
C ILE A 346 7.96 23.91 -12.16
N ILE A 347 7.67 24.39 -10.95
CA ILE A 347 6.91 23.63 -9.96
C ILE A 347 5.46 23.47 -10.43
N THR A 348 4.87 24.53 -10.99
CA THR A 348 3.51 24.52 -11.55
C THR A 348 3.39 23.55 -12.73
N ALA A 349 4.38 23.53 -13.63
CA ALA A 349 4.43 22.60 -14.75
C ALA A 349 4.49 21.15 -14.24
N ALA A 350 5.40 20.85 -13.31
CA ALA A 350 5.47 19.53 -12.70
C ALA A 350 4.14 19.11 -12.04
N ILE A 351 3.50 20.00 -11.27
CA ILE A 351 2.20 19.72 -10.65
C ILE A 351 1.12 19.42 -11.70
N ASN A 352 1.07 20.19 -12.79
CA ASN A 352 0.09 19.98 -13.86
C ASN A 352 0.35 18.68 -14.62
N ASP A 353 1.61 18.30 -14.83
CA ASP A 353 1.97 17.03 -15.47
C ASP A 353 1.61 15.81 -14.58
N TYR A 354 1.76 15.93 -13.26
CA TYR A 354 1.38 14.88 -12.30
C TYR A 354 -0.10 14.84 -11.94
N ARG A 355 -0.86 15.90 -12.23
CA ARG A 355 -2.30 16.01 -11.92
C ARG A 355 -3.13 14.85 -12.47
N PRO A 356 -3.11 14.53 -13.78
CA PRO A 356 -3.92 13.44 -14.32
C PRO A 356 -3.58 12.08 -13.67
N PHE A 357 -2.31 11.89 -13.29
CA PHE A 357 -1.87 10.67 -12.63
C PHE A 357 -2.51 10.48 -11.25
N TRP A 358 -2.59 11.53 -10.44
CA TRP A 358 -3.24 11.46 -9.13
C TRP A 358 -4.75 11.30 -9.28
N GLU A 359 -5.37 12.04 -10.20
CA GLU A 359 -6.81 12.03 -10.48
C GLU A 359 -7.32 10.65 -10.96
N ASP A 360 -6.65 10.02 -11.93
CA ASP A 360 -7.19 8.82 -12.60
C ASP A 360 -6.75 7.47 -12.00
N SER A 361 -5.52 7.39 -11.48
CA SER A 361 -4.90 6.09 -11.12
C SER A 361 -4.78 5.84 -9.62
N TYR A 362 -4.60 6.87 -8.80
CA TYR A 362 -4.18 6.66 -7.41
C TYR A 362 -5.30 6.72 -6.40
N PHE A 363 -6.42 7.34 -6.73
CA PHE A 363 -7.42 7.55 -5.72
C PHE A 363 -8.12 6.25 -5.33
N TYR A 364 -8.47 5.36 -6.27
CA TYR A 364 -9.46 4.31 -6.02
C TYR A 364 -9.17 3.33 -4.88
N THR A 365 -7.94 2.84 -4.78
CA THR A 365 -7.55 1.75 -3.89
C THR A 365 -6.38 2.08 -2.95
N ALA A 366 -5.81 3.30 -3.00
CA ALA A 366 -4.52 3.60 -2.36
C ALA A 366 -4.49 3.77 -0.83
N GLY A 367 -5.63 3.62 -0.16
CA GLY A 367 -5.72 3.73 1.28
C GLY A 367 -6.01 2.42 2.01
N SER A 368 -6.03 1.27 1.33
CA SER A 368 -6.45 0.00 1.93
C SER A 368 -5.33 -0.95 2.27
#